data_AF-A0A7S4KER2-F1
#
_entry.id   AF-A0A7S4KER2-F1
#
_cell.length_a   1.000
_cell.length_b   1.000
_cell.length_c   1.000
_cell.angle_alpha   90.00
_cell.angle_beta   90.00
_cell.angle_gamma   90.00
#
_symmetry.space_group_name_H-M   'P 1'
#
loop_
_entity.id
_entity.type
_entity.pdbx_description
1 polymer ?
#
loop_
_entity_poly.entity_id
_entity_poly.type
_entity_poly.pdbx_seq_one_letter_code
_entity_poly.pdbx_strand_id
1 'polypeptide(L)'
;FFYCTGHSAAFESLQFDCAFVGIDKYSFYGGGLMLALNTFSSFLLSFSLMLLPPFSLPFLSSSPSSPSTTTTTATTRITTSLSVLFWFCLSCTTTALFVYVERRHLMVFRVFAPKLAFESAGFVVVFLVLFLYSVII
;
A
#
# COMPACT_ATOMS: atom_id res chain seq x y z
N PHE A 1 3.50 4.26 -10.95
CA PHE A 1 4.09 5.32 -11.80
C PHE A 1 4.54 6.53 -10.97
N PHE A 2 3.66 7.09 -10.13
CA PHE A 2 3.95 8.21 -9.22
C PHE A 2 5.33 8.15 -8.52
N TYR A 3 5.60 7.12 -7.70
CA TYR A 3 6.87 6.99 -6.99
C TYR A 3 8.08 6.66 -7.89
N CYS A 4 7.86 6.03 -9.05
CA CYS A 4 8.93 5.74 -10.02
C CYS A 4 9.44 7.03 -10.70
N THR A 5 8.60 8.05 -10.80
CA THR A 5 8.95 9.36 -11.39
C THR A 5 9.61 10.32 -10.38
N GLY A 6 9.95 9.85 -9.18
CA GLY A 6 10.60 10.67 -8.13
C GLY A 6 9.67 11.64 -7.40
N HIS A 7 8.35 11.55 -7.61
CA HIS A 7 7.39 12.41 -6.92
C HIS A 7 7.28 12.00 -5.45
N SER A 8 7.35 13.00 -4.56
CA SER A 8 7.09 12.81 -3.14
C SER A 8 5.59 12.84 -2.86
N ALA A 9 5.13 12.24 -1.77
CA ALA A 9 3.72 12.22 -1.37
C ALA A 9 3.28 13.57 -0.76
N ALA A 10 3.24 14.61 -1.58
CA ALA A 10 2.74 15.94 -1.25
C ALA A 10 1.51 16.25 -2.11
N PHE A 11 0.59 17.09 -1.62
CA PHE A 11 -0.61 17.43 -2.39
C PHE A 11 -0.28 18.22 -3.67
N GLU A 12 0.80 18.99 -3.65
CA GLU A 12 1.25 19.81 -4.78
C GLU A 12 1.91 18.98 -5.90
N SER A 13 2.44 17.80 -5.58
CA SER A 13 3.09 16.90 -6.54
C SER A 13 2.12 15.89 -7.16
N LEU A 14 0.84 15.91 -6.78
CA LEU A 14 -0.17 15.07 -7.41
C LEU A 14 -0.33 15.45 -8.89
N GLN A 15 -0.30 14.46 -9.76
CA GLN A 15 -0.48 14.65 -11.20
C GLN A 15 -1.97 14.81 -11.52
N PHE A 16 -2.52 15.99 -11.25
CA PHE A 16 -3.93 16.31 -11.49
C PHE A 16 -4.35 16.15 -12.96
N ASP A 17 -3.40 16.29 -13.90
CA ASP A 17 -3.63 16.08 -15.33
C ASP A 17 -4.14 14.65 -15.65
N CYS A 18 -3.77 13.66 -14.84
CA CYS A 18 -4.23 12.28 -15.00
C CYS A 18 -5.74 12.14 -14.82
N ALA A 19 -6.39 13.05 -14.09
CA ALA A 19 -7.83 13.05 -13.90
C ALA A 19 -8.62 13.32 -15.20
N PHE A 20 -7.97 13.85 -16.24
CA PHE A 20 -8.58 14.26 -17.50
C PHE A 20 -8.19 13.37 -18.68
N VAL A 21 -7.38 12.34 -18.46
CA VAL A 21 -6.95 11.43 -19.53
C VAL A 21 -8.12 10.52 -19.93
N GLY A 22 -8.66 10.73 -21.13
CA GLY A 22 -9.71 9.88 -21.70
C GLY A 22 -11.14 10.22 -21.29
N ILE A 23 -11.38 11.39 -20.68
CA ILE A 23 -12.72 11.85 -20.31
C ILE A 23 -12.96 13.25 -20.92
N ASP A 24 -13.89 13.36 -21.86
CA ASP A 24 -14.17 14.64 -22.56
C ASP A 24 -15.03 15.61 -21.73
N LYS A 25 -15.74 15.11 -20.72
CA LYS A 25 -16.61 15.89 -19.83
C LYS A 25 -16.09 15.80 -18.39
N TYR A 26 -16.13 16.93 -17.67
CA TYR A 26 -15.77 16.95 -16.27
C TYR A 26 -16.64 15.98 -15.46
N SER A 27 -16.01 14.96 -14.88
CA SER A 27 -16.63 14.01 -13.96
C SER A 27 -15.80 13.97 -12.68
N PHE A 28 -16.40 14.42 -11.58
CA PHE A 28 -15.73 14.47 -10.28
C PHE A 28 -15.26 13.08 -9.83
N TYR A 29 -16.14 12.08 -9.95
CA TYR A 29 -15.83 10.70 -9.55
C TYR A 29 -14.85 10.02 -10.51
N GLY A 30 -14.97 10.23 -11.82
CA GLY A 30 -14.09 9.63 -12.81
C GLY A 30 -12.65 10.16 -12.71
N GLY A 31 -12.50 11.48 -12.61
CA GLY A 31 -11.21 12.11 -12.44
C GLY A 31 -10.56 11.79 -11.09
N GLY A 32 -11.36 11.76 -10.02
CA GLY A 32 -10.90 11.33 -8.70
C GLY A 32 -10.40 9.89 -8.66
N LEU A 33 -11.09 8.96 -9.33
CA LEU A 33 -10.67 7.57 -9.45
C LEU A 33 -9.35 7.43 -10.23
N MET A 34 -9.23 8.09 -11.38
CA MET A 34 -8.01 8.06 -12.19
C MET A 34 -6.81 8.63 -11.44
N LEU A 35 -7.00 9.75 -10.74
CA LEU A 35 -5.97 10.35 -9.91
C LEU A 35 -5.54 9.39 -8.79
N ALA A 36 -6.50 8.80 -8.08
CA ALA A 36 -6.24 7.82 -7.02
C ALA A 36 -5.49 6.59 -7.56
N LEU A 37 -5.91 6.05 -8.70
CA LEU A 37 -5.23 4.92 -9.34
C LEU A 37 -3.78 5.25 -9.69
N ASN A 38 -3.49 6.46 -10.20
CA ASN A 38 -2.12 6.86 -10.51
C ASN A 38 -1.24 7.00 -9.25
N THR A 39 -1.77 7.63 -8.19
CA THR A 39 -1.05 7.84 -6.92
C THR A 39 -0.82 6.53 -6.17
N PHE A 40 -1.84 5.67 -6.08
CA PHE A 40 -1.77 4.41 -5.33
C PHE A 40 -1.30 3.20 -6.16
N SER A 41 -1.04 3.38 -7.47
CA SER A 41 -0.60 2.32 -8.38
C SER A 41 0.63 1.54 -7.87
N SER A 42 1.59 2.20 -7.21
CA SER A 42 2.77 1.52 -6.66
C SER A 42 2.42 0.55 -5.53
N PHE A 43 1.49 0.93 -4.63
CA PHE A 43 1.01 0.07 -3.56
C PHE A 43 0.25 -1.13 -4.13
N LEU A 44 -0.59 -0.90 -5.14
CA LEU A 44 -1.32 -1.96 -5.84
C LEU A 44 -0.38 -2.92 -6.59
N LEU A 45 0.66 -2.40 -7.25
CA LEU A 45 1.63 -3.21 -7.99
C LEU A 45 2.52 -4.04 -7.04
N SER A 46 3.01 -3.42 -5.96
CA SER A 46 3.79 -4.10 -4.92
C SER A 46 3.00 -5.26 -4.30
N PHE A 47 1.72 -5.02 -4.01
CA PHE A 47 0.81 -6.06 -3.55
C PHE A 47 0.57 -7.15 -4.60
N SER A 48 0.27 -6.78 -5.86
CA SER A 48 0.04 -7.74 -6.94
C SER A 48 1.24 -8.66 -7.12
N LEU A 49 2.46 -8.12 -7.03
CA LEU A 49 3.69 -8.90 -7.15
C LEU A 49 3.90 -9.84 -5.97
N MET A 50 3.50 -9.45 -4.77
CA MET A 50 3.62 -10.26 -3.56
C MET A 50 2.56 -11.37 -3.49
N LEU A 51 1.41 -11.18 -4.15
CA LEU A 51 0.39 -12.21 -4.35
C LEU A 51 0.78 -13.26 -5.39
N LEU A 52 1.78 -12.98 -6.23
CA LEU A 52 2.22 -13.94 -7.22
C LEU A 52 2.87 -15.16 -6.52
N PRO A 53 2.46 -16.39 -6.89
CA PRO A 53 2.99 -17.64 -6.31
C PRO A 53 4.51 -17.75 -6.13
N PRO A 54 5.39 -17.25 -7.04
CA PRO A 54 6.84 -17.33 -6.86
C PRO A 54 7.39 -16.76 -5.55
N PHE A 55 6.69 -15.82 -4.90
CA PHE A 55 7.12 -15.25 -3.61
C PHE A 55 6.51 -15.96 -2.38
N SER A 56 5.50 -16.80 -2.60
CA SER A 56 4.92 -17.69 -1.59
C SER A 56 5.59 -19.07 -1.54
N LEU A 57 6.52 -19.34 -2.47
CA LEU A 57 7.32 -20.55 -2.46
C LEU A 57 8.40 -20.44 -1.37
N PRO A 58 8.48 -21.41 -0.45
CA PRO A 58 9.51 -21.42 0.57
C PRO A 58 10.84 -21.76 -0.12
N PHE A 59 11.56 -20.74 -0.59
CA PHE A 59 12.85 -20.92 -1.27
C PHE A 59 13.93 -21.57 -0.38
N LEU A 60 13.63 -21.87 0.89
CA LEU A 60 14.51 -22.59 1.82
C LEU A 60 13.90 -23.82 2.51
N SER A 61 12.71 -24.32 2.12
CA SER A 61 12.20 -25.58 2.72
C SER A 61 12.55 -26.80 1.88
N SER A 62 13.85 -27.06 1.78
CA SER A 62 14.37 -28.39 1.45
C SER A 62 14.29 -29.28 2.69
N SER A 63 13.11 -29.81 3.00
CA SER A 63 12.98 -30.99 3.86
C SER A 63 11.93 -31.93 3.27
N PRO A 64 12.33 -33.10 2.75
CA PRO A 64 11.40 -34.04 2.15
C PRO A 64 10.82 -34.92 3.25
N SER A 65 9.76 -34.49 3.93
CA SER A 65 8.93 -35.44 4.67
C SER A 65 7.51 -34.93 4.94
N SER A 66 6.56 -35.72 4.42
CA SER A 66 5.17 -35.91 4.85
C SER A 66 4.05 -35.13 4.11
N PRO A 67 2.98 -35.83 3.69
CA PRO A 67 1.86 -35.26 2.95
C PRO A 67 0.76 -34.77 3.92
N SER A 68 0.69 -33.45 4.13
CA SER A 68 -0.45 -32.77 4.77
C SER A 68 -0.65 -31.39 4.14
N THR A 69 -0.92 -31.38 2.84
CA THR A 69 -0.74 -30.21 1.96
C THR A 69 -1.85 -29.13 2.04
N THR A 70 -2.86 -29.27 2.90
CA THR A 70 -3.99 -28.32 2.95
C THR A 70 -4.03 -27.37 4.15
N THR A 71 -3.45 -27.73 5.30
CA THR A 71 -3.46 -26.85 6.49
C THR A 71 -2.27 -25.89 6.55
N THR A 72 -1.16 -26.24 5.89
CA THR A 72 0.07 -25.43 5.83
C THR A 72 -0.08 -24.20 4.93
N THR A 73 -0.95 -24.25 3.91
CA THR A 73 -1.17 -23.13 2.97
C THR A 73 -1.99 -22.00 3.61
N ALA A 74 -3.03 -22.32 4.39
CA ALA A 74 -3.82 -21.30 5.09
C ALA A 74 -3.02 -20.58 6.20
N THR A 75 -2.23 -21.34 6.97
CA THR A 75 -1.39 -20.81 8.05
C THR A 75 -0.24 -19.96 7.53
N THR A 76 0.39 -20.35 6.42
CA THR A 76 1.41 -19.53 5.76
C THR A 76 0.83 -18.25 5.17
N ARG A 77 -0.37 -18.28 4.57
CA ARG A 77 -1.09 -17.08 4.08
C ARG A 77 -1.41 -16.07 5.18
N ILE A 78 -1.94 -16.54 6.30
CA ILE A 78 -2.28 -15.67 7.44
C ILE A 78 -0.98 -15.05 7.98
N THR A 79 0.07 -15.85 8.16
CA THR A 79 1.36 -15.36 8.67
C THR A 79 2.01 -14.32 7.76
N THR A 80 1.98 -14.51 6.42
CA THR A 80 2.50 -13.53 5.47
C THR A 80 1.67 -12.24 5.46
N SER A 81 0.34 -12.34 5.51
CA SER A 81 -0.52 -11.16 5.59
C SER A 81 -0.30 -10.33 6.87
N LEU A 82 -0.16 -11.00 8.02
CA LEU A 82 0.12 -10.35 9.31
C LEU A 82 1.50 -9.67 9.34
N SER A 83 2.53 -10.32 8.79
CA SER A 83 3.87 -9.74 8.75
C SER A 83 3.93 -8.49 7.87
N VAL A 84 3.18 -8.45 6.77
CA VAL A 84 3.06 -7.26 5.91
C VAL A 84 2.31 -6.12 6.62
N LEU A 85 1.18 -6.44 7.25
CA LEU A 85 0.43 -5.46 8.05
C LEU A 85 1.29 -4.88 9.17
N PHE A 86 2.11 -5.73 9.81
CA PHE A 86 3.03 -5.29 10.86
C PHE A 86 4.07 -4.29 10.32
N TRP A 87 4.69 -4.56 9.17
CA TRP A 87 5.62 -3.62 8.52
C TRP A 87 4.98 -2.27 8.19
N PHE A 88 3.77 -2.28 7.64
CA PHE A 88 3.05 -1.03 7.35
C PHE A 88 2.62 -0.28 8.62
N CYS A 89 2.17 -0.99 9.67
CA CYS A 89 1.87 -0.39 10.97
C CYS A 89 3.11 0.30 11.56
N LEU A 90 4.28 -0.31 11.44
CA LEU A 90 5.53 0.28 11.93
C LEU A 90 5.88 1.56 11.15
N SER A 91 5.70 1.57 9.82
CA SER A 91 5.88 2.77 8.98
C SER A 91 4.90 3.90 9.35
N CYS A 92 3.62 3.56 9.52
CA CYS A 92 2.59 4.54 9.87
C CYS A 92 2.79 5.10 11.30
N THR A 93 3.22 4.27 12.25
CA THR A 93 3.47 4.72 13.63
C THR A 93 4.73 5.58 13.73
N THR A 94 5.81 5.24 13.01
CA THR A 94 6.98 6.12 12.95
C THR A 94 6.64 7.47 12.35
N THR A 95 5.94 7.51 11.22
CA THR A 95 5.50 8.80 10.62
C THR A 95 4.54 9.57 11.52
N ALA A 96 3.63 8.91 12.22
CA ALA A 96 2.75 9.55 13.21
C ALA A 96 3.51 10.13 14.41
N LEU A 97 4.56 9.44 14.89
CA LEU A 97 5.44 9.93 15.96
C LEU A 97 6.20 11.18 15.52
N PHE A 98 6.75 11.20 14.30
CA PHE A 98 7.42 12.39 13.76
C PHE A 98 6.45 13.58 13.66
N VAL A 99 5.25 13.36 13.11
CA VAL A 99 4.20 14.39 13.06
C VAL A 99 3.83 14.88 14.47
N TYR A 100 3.78 14.00 15.46
CA TYR A 100 3.48 14.36 16.85
C TYR A 100 4.55 15.26 17.46
N VAL A 101 5.83 14.97 17.24
CA VAL A 101 6.96 15.78 17.74
C VAL A 101 6.96 17.16 17.09
N GLU A 102 6.68 17.23 15.79
CA GLU A 102 6.81 18.47 15.00
C GLU A 102 5.55 19.35 15.02
N ARG A 103 4.52 19.01 15.81
CA ARG A 103 3.28 19.80 15.95
C ARG A 103 3.54 21.27 16.34
N ARG A 104 4.70 21.57 16.96
CA ARG A 104 5.08 22.92 17.38
C ARG A 104 5.80 23.73 16.29
N HIS A 105 6.24 23.11 15.19
CA HIS A 105 6.98 23.78 14.13
C HIS A 105 6.17 23.78 12.82
N LEU A 106 5.35 24.83 12.64
CA LEU A 106 4.35 24.94 11.56
C LEU A 106 4.91 24.75 10.14
N MET A 107 6.13 25.22 9.88
CA MET A 107 6.80 25.06 8.57
C MET A 107 7.13 23.61 8.25
N VAL A 108 7.50 22.82 9.27
CA VAL A 108 7.89 21.42 9.11
C VAL A 108 6.65 20.53 9.12
N PHE A 109 5.65 20.84 9.96
CA PHE A 109 4.36 20.16 9.96
C PHE A 109 3.72 20.10 8.57
N ARG A 110 3.87 21.17 7.76
CA ARG A 110 3.35 21.20 6.38
C ARG A 110 3.96 20.13 5.45
N VAL A 111 5.18 19.67 5.72
CA VAL A 111 5.84 18.61 4.95
C VAL A 111 5.42 17.22 5.42
N PHE A 112 5.23 17.05 6.73
CA PHE A 112 4.92 15.74 7.31
C PHE A 112 3.43 15.39 7.34
N ALA A 113 2.54 16.39 7.40
CA ALA A 113 1.10 16.16 7.39
C ALA A 113 0.59 15.48 6.10
N PRO A 114 1.00 15.90 4.88
CA PRO A 114 0.66 15.18 3.65
C PRO A 114 1.20 13.75 3.66
N LYS A 115 2.46 13.57 4.08
CA LYS A 115 3.09 12.24 4.15
C LYS A 115 2.31 11.27 5.03
N LEU A 116 1.89 11.71 6.22
CA LEU A 116 1.06 10.90 7.12
C LEU A 116 -0.31 10.57 6.49
N ALA A 117 -0.94 11.53 5.81
CA ALA A 117 -2.21 11.30 5.13
C ALA A 117 -2.09 10.22 4.03
N PHE A 118 -1.02 10.25 3.23
CA PHE A 118 -0.79 9.23 2.20
C PHE A 118 -0.40 7.87 2.77
N GLU A 119 0.44 7.81 3.80
CA GLU A 119 0.79 6.55 4.49
C GLU A 119 -0.43 5.91 5.14
N SER A 120 -1.26 6.69 5.84
CA SER A 120 -2.49 6.17 6.48
C SER A 120 -3.53 5.73 5.44
N ALA A 121 -3.71 6.49 4.35
CA ALA A 121 -4.58 6.07 3.25
C ALA A 121 -4.07 4.78 2.58
N GLY A 122 -2.76 4.69 2.33
CA GLY A 122 -2.12 3.48 1.81
C GLY A 122 -2.31 2.27 2.72
N PHE A 123 -2.15 2.46 4.04
CA PHE A 123 -2.41 1.42 5.05
C PHE A 123 -3.85 0.91 4.98
N VAL A 124 -4.85 1.79 4.89
CA VAL A 124 -6.26 1.39 4.77
C VAL A 124 -6.50 0.59 3.49
N VAL A 125 -5.93 1.01 2.36
CA VAL A 125 -6.04 0.27 1.09
C VAL A 125 -5.41 -1.12 1.23
N VAL A 126 -4.19 -1.21 1.76
CA VAL A 126 -3.49 -2.49 1.99
C VAL A 126 -4.27 -3.39 2.94
N PHE A 127 -4.85 -2.84 4.01
CA PHE A 127 -5.68 -3.57 4.97
C PHE A 127 -6.92 -4.17 4.29
N LEU A 128 -7.69 -3.36 3.55
CA LEU A 128 -8.88 -3.83 2.85
C LEU A 128 -8.55 -4.91 1.83
N VAL A 129 -7.47 -4.74 1.09
CA VAL A 129 -7.06 -5.69 0.05
C VAL A 129 -6.55 -7.00 0.66
N LEU A 130 -5.74 -6.96 1.72
CA LEU A 130 -5.28 -8.16 2.42
C LEU A 130 -6.44 -8.91 3.10
N PHE A 131 -7.39 -8.16 3.67
CA PHE A 131 -8.61 -8.73 4.23
C PHE A 131 -9.39 -9.49 3.16
N LEU A 132 -9.64 -8.87 2.00
CA LEU A 132 -10.29 -9.54 0.86
C LEU A 132 -9.51 -10.77 0.39
N TYR A 133 -8.18 -10.69 0.27
CA TYR A 133 -7.34 -11.83 -0.11
C TYR A 133 -7.48 -13.01 0.86
N SER A 134 -7.46 -12.74 2.17
CA SER A 134 -7.61 -13.78 3.21
C SER A 134 -9.01 -14.40 3.26
N VAL A 135 -10.04 -13.68 2.81
CA VAL A 135 -11.44 -14.15 2.81
C VAL A 135 -11.79 -14.91 1.54
N ILE A 136 -11.23 -14.52 0.38
CA ILE A 136 -11.59 -15.07 -0.94
C ILE A 136 -10.85 -16.38 -1.26
N ILE A 137 -9.65 -16.62 -0.71
CA ILE A 137 -8.75 -17.74 -1.08
C ILE A 137 -8.45 -18.65 0.09
#